data_AF-Q9RTE5-F1
#
_entry.id   AF-Q9RTE5-F1
#
_cell.length_a   1.000
_cell.length_b   1.000
_cell.length_c   1.000
_cell.angle_alpha   90.00
_cell.angle_beta   90.00
_cell.angle_gamma   90.00
#
_symmetry.space_group_name_H-M   'P 1'
#
loop_
_entity.id
_entity.type
_entity.pdbx_description
1 polymer ?
#
loop_
_entity_poly.entity_id
_entity_poly.type
_entity_poly.pdbx_seq_one_letter_code
_entity_poly.pdbx_strand_id
1 'polypeptide(L)'
;MKRLLMTGFLTTGLLAAFGTAGAAGILGQGVSAATVTQSAFCQKYGCDEPFVRGREWQFPYNSTQTLVILRESNEAGSRAVSVQLWVRKEGLNTASDQQAFQDVQRLALGYVPYTGKVEGCYAASTTKTLVTAPDERTAGVSCDLWPSVVIFEVTADPAYLARTAPSQTNLNSGPTKLNQWDFRNCKAGGASFGCLPTGKAARCDLVITTKGEQSQVVRAEFQYEIEYVQNGQAVKKLLPDKEYWWPGRQQGALDPRVSQQGRTITANVSLAVRDQPGRRVTSLNTIARLTFANGAVKTAYEPLLVR
;
A
#
# COMPACT_ATOMS: atom_id res chain seq x y z
N MET A 1 3.57 23.11 -55.82
CA MET A 1 2.29 23.39 -55.11
C MET A 1 1.78 22.05 -54.60
N LYS A 2 1.43 21.76 -53.35
CA LYS A 2 1.15 22.51 -52.11
C LYS A 2 1.60 21.59 -50.96
N ARG A 3 2.36 22.14 -50.00
CA ARG A 3 2.56 21.54 -48.67
C ARG A 3 1.29 21.75 -47.84
N LEU A 4 0.86 20.75 -47.07
CA LEU A 4 0.00 20.98 -45.91
C LEU A 4 0.72 20.45 -44.66
N LEU A 5 1.12 21.40 -43.81
CA LEU A 5 1.47 21.15 -42.41
C LEU A 5 0.18 20.95 -41.63
N MET A 6 0.19 20.02 -40.67
CA MET A 6 -0.75 20.02 -39.55
C MET A 6 0.01 19.68 -38.26
N THR A 7 0.52 20.73 -37.62
CA THR A 7 0.62 20.90 -36.16
C THR A 7 -0.81 20.74 -35.58
N GLY A 8 -1.11 20.07 -34.48
CA GLY A 8 -0.35 19.76 -33.27
C GLY A 8 -1.18 20.28 -32.10
N PHE A 9 -1.82 19.40 -31.31
CA PHE A 9 -2.26 19.64 -29.93
C PHE A 9 -2.66 18.29 -29.33
N LEU A 10 -1.75 17.68 -28.57
CA LEU A 10 -2.06 16.54 -27.70
C LEU A 10 -1.88 17.03 -26.27
N THR A 11 -3.02 17.30 -25.64
CA THR A 11 -3.20 17.61 -24.23
C THR A 11 -2.55 16.51 -23.38
N THR A 12 -1.50 16.87 -22.65
CA THR A 12 -0.81 15.97 -21.72
C THR A 12 -1.64 15.89 -20.44
N GLY A 13 -2.46 14.85 -20.30
CA GLY A 13 -3.13 14.54 -19.04
C GLY A 13 -2.10 14.04 -18.03
N LEU A 14 -1.84 14.82 -16.98
CA LEU A 14 -1.12 14.36 -15.79
C LEU A 14 -1.96 13.27 -15.10
N LEU A 15 -1.55 12.00 -15.24
CA LEU A 15 -2.05 10.92 -14.40
C LEU A 15 -1.28 10.95 -13.07
N ALA A 16 -1.90 11.51 -12.05
CA ALA A 16 -1.44 11.42 -10.67
C ALA A 16 -1.45 9.94 -10.23
N ALA A 17 -0.30 9.42 -9.81
CA ALA A 17 -0.18 8.07 -9.26
C ALA A 17 -0.82 8.04 -7.86
N PHE A 18 -2.04 7.53 -7.78
CA PHE A 18 -2.75 7.30 -6.53
C PHE A 18 -2.22 6.00 -5.88
N GLY A 19 -1.51 6.12 -4.76
CA GLY A 19 -1.13 4.97 -3.95
C GLY A 19 -2.35 4.43 -3.20
N THR A 20 -2.57 3.12 -3.20
CA THR A 20 -3.54 2.46 -2.33
C THR A 20 -2.93 2.27 -0.94
N ALA A 21 -3.74 2.40 0.12
CA ALA A 21 -3.27 2.13 1.48
C ALA A 21 -2.94 0.63 1.63
N GLY A 22 -1.64 0.29 1.63
CA GLY A 22 -1.14 -1.07 1.85
C GLY A 22 -1.21 -1.50 3.32
N ALA A 23 -0.85 -2.76 3.59
CA ALA A 23 -0.89 -3.41 4.91
C ALA A 23 -0.12 -2.70 6.05
N ALA A 24 0.65 -1.65 5.75
CA ALA A 24 1.40 -0.87 6.73
C ALA A 24 0.59 0.27 7.38
N GLY A 25 -0.60 0.61 6.89
CA GLY A 25 -1.36 1.78 7.37
C GLY A 25 -0.81 3.12 6.89
N ILE A 26 -1.59 4.19 7.07
CA ILE A 26 -1.30 5.53 6.51
C ILE A 26 -0.57 6.48 7.49
N LEU A 27 -0.48 6.15 8.77
CA LEU A 27 0.08 7.04 9.79
C LEU A 27 1.58 7.29 9.57
N GLY A 28 1.99 8.55 9.64
CA GLY A 28 3.36 8.99 9.37
C GLY A 28 3.80 8.85 7.90
N GLN A 29 2.91 8.41 7.01
CA GLN A 29 3.16 8.29 5.57
C GLN A 29 2.56 9.46 4.81
N GLY A 30 3.15 9.80 3.66
CA GLY A 30 2.57 10.75 2.73
C GLY A 30 1.24 10.23 2.20
N VAL A 31 0.17 11.03 2.34
CA VAL A 31 -1.20 10.62 2.05
C VAL A 31 -1.83 11.52 0.99
N SER A 32 -2.63 10.91 0.09
CA SER A 32 -3.45 11.60 -0.90
C SER A 32 -4.94 11.34 -0.63
N ALA A 33 -5.81 12.26 -1.04
CA ALA A 33 -7.25 12.12 -0.82
C ALA A 33 -7.78 10.83 -1.45
N ALA A 34 -7.35 10.53 -2.68
CA ALA A 34 -7.70 9.31 -3.38
C ALA A 34 -7.20 8.04 -2.66
N THR A 35 -6.03 8.09 -2.02
CA THR A 35 -5.53 6.96 -1.19
C THR A 35 -6.50 6.63 -0.07
N VAL A 36 -7.08 7.66 0.56
CA VAL A 36 -8.05 7.49 1.65
C VAL A 36 -9.40 7.02 1.10
N THR A 37 -9.90 7.64 0.03
CA THR A 37 -11.16 7.24 -0.62
C THR A 37 -11.12 5.80 -1.14
N GLN A 38 -9.96 5.34 -1.64
CA GLN A 38 -9.76 3.96 -2.11
C GLN A 38 -9.44 2.97 -0.99
N SER A 39 -9.33 3.41 0.26
CA SER A 39 -9.02 2.54 1.39
C SER A 39 -10.16 1.57 1.71
N ALA A 40 -9.82 0.44 2.36
CA ALA A 40 -10.83 -0.52 2.82
C ALA A 40 -11.88 0.10 3.75
N PHE A 41 -11.50 1.12 4.53
CA PHE A 41 -12.44 1.88 5.36
C PHE A 41 -13.50 2.56 4.49
N CYS A 42 -13.07 3.39 3.52
CA CYS A 42 -14.02 4.13 2.69
C CYS A 42 -14.80 3.25 1.71
N GLN A 43 -14.23 2.12 1.26
CA GLN A 43 -14.97 1.11 0.51
C GLN A 43 -16.07 0.44 1.33
N LYS A 44 -15.85 0.23 2.64
CA LYS A 44 -16.82 -0.38 3.55
C LYS A 44 -17.92 0.60 3.96
N TYR A 45 -17.56 1.84 4.28
CA TYR A 45 -18.47 2.82 4.85
C TYR A 45 -19.07 3.80 3.83
N GLY A 46 -18.56 3.82 2.60
CA GLY A 46 -19.05 4.72 1.56
C GLY A 46 -18.73 6.18 1.85
N CYS A 47 -17.45 6.51 2.02
CA CYS A 47 -17.04 7.90 2.24
C CYS A 47 -17.41 8.81 1.06
N ASP A 48 -17.92 9.99 1.37
CA ASP A 48 -18.13 11.09 0.43
C ASP A 48 -16.80 11.73 0.02
N GLU A 49 -16.88 12.67 -0.94
CA GLU A 49 -15.74 13.52 -1.29
C GLU A 49 -15.25 14.30 -0.05
N PRO A 50 -13.92 14.42 0.14
CA PRO A 50 -13.41 15.06 1.34
C PRO A 50 -13.68 16.55 1.36
N PHE A 51 -14.18 17.04 2.50
CA PHE A 51 -14.10 18.44 2.83
C PHE A 51 -12.68 18.78 3.30
N VAL A 52 -11.99 19.66 2.55
CA VAL A 52 -10.59 20.02 2.81
C VAL A 52 -10.52 21.37 3.52
N ARG A 53 -10.00 21.38 4.75
CA ARG A 53 -9.75 22.58 5.55
C ARG A 53 -8.28 22.67 5.94
N GLY A 54 -7.47 23.23 5.05
CA GLY A 54 -6.02 23.32 5.23
C GLY A 54 -5.39 21.93 5.38
N ARG A 55 -4.92 21.61 6.59
CA ARG A 55 -4.22 20.35 6.89
C ARG A 55 -5.20 19.21 7.17
N GLU A 56 -6.45 19.54 7.42
CA GLU A 56 -7.49 18.61 7.82
C GLU A 56 -8.32 18.19 6.60
N TRP A 57 -8.46 16.88 6.42
CA TRP A 57 -9.39 16.30 5.45
C TRP A 57 -10.47 15.54 6.19
N GLN A 58 -11.72 15.91 5.95
CA GLN A 58 -12.87 15.26 6.54
C GLN A 58 -13.60 14.46 5.47
N PHE A 59 -13.81 13.18 5.71
CA PHE A 59 -14.53 12.25 4.85
C PHE A 59 -15.81 11.82 5.59
N PRO A 60 -16.91 12.55 5.43
CA PRO A 60 -18.21 12.10 5.94
C PRO A 60 -18.58 10.78 5.27
N TYR A 61 -19.22 9.88 6.03
CA TYR A 61 -19.75 8.64 5.45
C TYR A 61 -21.14 8.29 6.00
N ASN A 62 -21.63 9.04 6.99
CA ASN A 62 -23.04 9.13 7.35
C ASN A 62 -23.30 10.48 8.06
N SER A 63 -24.54 10.71 8.48
CA SER A 63 -24.97 11.97 9.12
C SER A 63 -24.32 12.27 10.47
N THR A 64 -23.74 11.26 11.12
CA THR A 64 -23.23 11.36 12.49
C THR A 64 -21.75 11.04 12.62
N GLN A 65 -21.11 10.48 11.59
CA GLN A 65 -19.75 10.02 11.65
C GLN A 65 -18.91 10.55 10.50
N THR A 66 -17.65 10.86 10.80
CA THR A 66 -16.70 11.43 9.85
C THR A 66 -15.32 10.87 10.13
N LEU A 67 -14.65 10.36 9.10
CA LEU A 67 -13.23 10.05 9.15
C LEU A 67 -12.45 11.35 8.94
N VAL A 68 -11.54 11.69 9.84
CA VAL A 68 -10.73 12.90 9.73
C VAL A 68 -9.25 12.52 9.67
N ILE A 69 -8.56 13.06 8.66
CA ILE A 69 -7.12 12.90 8.50
C ILE A 69 -6.47 14.26 8.74
N LEU A 70 -5.68 14.37 9.80
CA LEU A 70 -4.85 15.54 10.03
C LEU A 70 -3.47 15.32 9.44
N ARG A 71 -3.02 16.28 8.63
CA ARG A 71 -1.72 16.24 7.98
C ARG A 71 -0.73 17.19 8.62
N GLU A 72 0.55 16.96 8.36
CA GLU A 72 1.66 17.81 8.84
C GLU A 72 1.62 19.22 8.23
N SER A 73 1.24 19.31 6.94
CA SER A 73 1.17 20.53 6.14
C SER A 73 0.01 20.47 5.13
N ASN A 74 -0.28 21.58 4.46
CA ASN A 74 -1.32 21.65 3.43
C ASN A 74 -0.87 21.04 2.10
N GLU A 75 0.42 20.72 1.95
CA GLU A 75 1.03 20.30 0.69
C GLU A 75 0.56 18.91 0.24
N ALA A 76 0.64 18.67 -1.08
CA ALA A 76 0.32 17.37 -1.64
C ALA A 76 1.32 16.31 -1.16
N GLY A 77 0.82 15.17 -0.67
CA GLY A 77 1.67 14.11 -0.13
C GLY A 77 2.23 14.39 1.26
N SER A 78 1.74 15.42 1.96
CA SER A 78 2.03 15.65 3.37
C SER A 78 1.65 14.44 4.22
N ARG A 79 2.39 14.24 5.32
CA ARG A 79 2.24 13.06 6.17
C ARG A 79 0.97 13.12 6.98
N ALA A 80 0.29 11.98 7.14
CA ALA A 80 -0.75 11.87 8.15
C ALA A 80 -0.11 11.91 9.54
N VAL A 81 -0.41 12.94 10.32
CA VAL A 81 0.03 13.06 11.72
C VAL A 81 -1.02 12.52 12.68
N SER A 82 -2.27 12.44 12.23
CA SER A 82 -3.35 11.82 12.97
C SER A 82 -4.45 11.31 12.04
N VAL A 83 -5.08 10.20 12.46
CA VAL A 83 -6.26 9.62 11.84
C VAL A 83 -7.33 9.50 12.93
N GLN A 84 -8.48 10.11 12.70
CA GLN A 84 -9.52 10.28 13.70
C GLN A 84 -10.87 9.78 13.20
N LEU A 85 -11.68 9.25 14.12
CA LEU A 85 -13.10 9.04 13.95
C LEU A 85 -13.84 10.08 14.78
N TRP A 86 -14.62 10.94 14.12
CA TRP A 86 -15.53 11.86 14.78
C TRP A 86 -16.91 11.25 14.81
N VAL A 87 -17.51 11.14 16.00
CA VAL A 87 -18.88 10.65 16.20
C VAL A 87 -19.69 11.74 16.90
N ARG A 88 -20.71 12.27 16.24
CA ARG A 88 -21.63 13.25 16.84
C ARG A 88 -22.38 12.62 18.01
N LYS A 89 -22.62 13.40 19.07
CA LYS A 89 -23.24 12.89 20.31
C LYS A 89 -24.63 12.29 20.09
N GLU A 90 -25.41 12.86 19.18
CA GLU A 90 -26.72 12.37 18.79
C GLU A 90 -26.69 11.02 18.05
N GLY A 91 -25.52 10.57 17.59
CA GLY A 91 -25.32 9.33 16.85
C GLY A 91 -24.49 8.27 17.58
N LEU A 92 -24.23 8.42 18.88
CA LEU A 92 -23.42 7.46 19.63
C LEU A 92 -24.08 6.09 19.65
N ASN A 93 -23.30 5.08 19.25
CA ASN A 93 -23.71 3.70 19.29
C ASN A 93 -22.47 2.83 19.52
N THR A 94 -22.37 2.27 20.72
CA THR A 94 -21.21 1.50 21.18
C THR A 94 -20.73 0.46 20.18
N ALA A 95 -21.64 -0.34 19.62
CA ALA A 95 -21.27 -1.44 18.75
C ALA A 95 -20.72 -0.94 17.40
N SER A 96 -21.40 0.02 16.77
CA SER A 96 -20.94 0.59 15.50
C SER A 96 -19.69 1.43 15.67
N ASP A 97 -19.60 2.22 16.74
CA ASP A 97 -18.47 3.09 17.01
C ASP A 97 -17.22 2.27 17.33
N GLN A 98 -17.34 1.21 18.12
CA GLN A 98 -16.23 0.30 18.40
C GLN A 98 -15.71 -0.34 17.11
N GLN A 99 -16.60 -0.83 16.25
CA GLN A 99 -16.19 -1.43 14.98
C GLN A 99 -15.54 -0.41 14.05
N ALA A 100 -16.15 0.78 13.89
CA ALA A 100 -15.62 1.85 13.06
C ALA A 100 -14.25 2.30 13.57
N PHE A 101 -14.08 2.41 14.89
CA PHE A 101 -12.80 2.79 15.47
C PHE A 101 -11.72 1.72 15.28
N GLN A 102 -12.05 0.43 15.36
CA GLN A 102 -11.10 -0.63 14.99
C GLN A 102 -10.70 -0.53 13.52
N ASP A 103 -11.63 -0.20 12.62
CA ASP A 103 -11.32 -0.02 11.19
C ASP A 103 -10.47 1.24 10.94
N VAL A 104 -10.67 2.31 11.72
CA VAL A 104 -9.77 3.47 11.73
C VAL A 104 -8.36 3.11 12.20
N GLN A 105 -8.23 2.28 13.24
CA GLN A 105 -6.93 1.78 13.68
C GLN A 105 -6.24 0.96 12.59
N ARG A 106 -6.97 0.07 11.89
CA ARG A 106 -6.44 -0.68 10.74
C ARG A 106 -6.00 0.24 9.60
N LEU A 107 -6.78 1.27 9.29
CA LEU A 107 -6.40 2.27 8.29
C LEU A 107 -5.12 3.02 8.69
N ALA A 108 -5.04 3.46 9.94
CA ALA A 108 -3.91 4.22 10.46
C ALA A 108 -2.62 3.38 10.55
N LEU A 109 -2.71 2.16 11.10
CA LEU A 109 -1.54 1.39 11.54
C LEU A 109 -1.32 0.10 10.76
N GLY A 110 -2.32 -0.40 10.04
CA GLY A 110 -2.34 -1.74 9.45
C GLY A 110 -2.83 -2.85 10.39
N TYR A 111 -3.02 -2.54 11.68
CA TYR A 111 -3.50 -3.48 12.71
C TYR A 111 -4.31 -2.74 13.80
N VAL A 112 -4.85 -3.47 14.78
CA VAL A 112 -5.70 -2.93 15.86
C VAL A 112 -5.01 -3.10 17.22
N PRO A 113 -4.36 -2.06 17.78
CA PRO A 113 -3.77 -2.14 19.12
C PRO A 113 -4.81 -2.08 20.26
N TYR A 114 -5.97 -1.45 20.06
CA TYR A 114 -7.02 -1.34 21.08
C TYR A 114 -8.28 -2.08 20.66
N THR A 115 -8.60 -3.15 21.40
CA THR A 115 -9.84 -3.94 21.23
C THR A 115 -10.84 -3.73 22.38
N GLY A 116 -10.49 -2.88 23.35
CA GLY A 116 -11.33 -2.61 24.52
C GLY A 116 -12.60 -1.83 24.20
N LYS A 117 -13.37 -1.58 25.25
CA LYS A 117 -14.66 -0.88 25.22
C LYS A 117 -14.49 0.63 24.98
N VAL A 118 -15.33 1.22 24.13
CA VAL A 118 -15.27 2.65 23.76
C VAL A 118 -16.16 3.53 24.65
N GLU A 119 -17.07 2.94 25.42
CA GLU A 119 -18.04 3.65 26.26
C GLU A 119 -17.39 4.59 27.27
N GLY A 120 -16.19 4.23 27.73
CA GLY A 120 -15.41 5.07 28.62
C GLY A 120 -14.92 6.39 28.00
N CYS A 121 -15.12 6.59 26.69
CA CYS A 121 -14.87 7.84 25.97
C CYS A 121 -16.08 8.77 25.95
N TYR A 122 -17.30 8.23 26.04
CA TYR A 122 -18.54 9.02 25.97
C TYR A 122 -18.78 9.92 27.17
N ALA A 123 -18.10 9.63 28.29
CA ALA A 123 -18.15 10.37 29.53
C ALA A 123 -16.78 10.93 29.95
N ALA A 124 -15.81 10.98 29.03
CA ALA A 124 -14.49 11.49 29.36
C ALA A 124 -14.56 13.00 29.64
N SER A 125 -13.98 13.44 30.76
CA SER A 125 -13.86 14.88 31.11
C SER A 125 -12.60 15.52 30.53
N THR A 126 -11.65 14.69 30.08
CA THR A 126 -10.39 15.05 29.45
C THR A 126 -10.05 13.99 28.41
N THR A 127 -9.02 14.23 27.59
CA THR A 127 -8.45 13.20 26.73
C THR A 127 -8.11 11.95 27.54
N LYS A 128 -8.58 10.80 27.07
CA LYS A 128 -8.35 9.48 27.66
C LYS A 128 -7.44 8.67 26.74
N THR A 129 -6.26 8.34 27.23
CA THR A 129 -5.35 7.41 26.54
C THR A 129 -5.88 5.98 26.68
N LEU A 130 -6.03 5.29 25.56
CA LEU A 130 -6.47 3.90 25.48
C LEU A 130 -5.28 2.95 25.31
N VAL A 131 -4.29 3.36 24.50
CA VAL A 131 -3.02 2.67 24.31
C VAL A 131 -1.91 3.70 24.16
N THR A 132 -0.78 3.47 24.82
CA THR A 132 0.43 4.30 24.71
C THR A 132 1.44 3.58 23.82
N ALA A 133 2.00 4.30 22.84
CA ALA A 133 3.09 3.84 21.99
C ALA A 133 2.99 2.38 21.48
N PRO A 134 1.90 2.01 20.76
CA PRO A 134 1.70 0.64 20.31
C PRO A 134 2.78 0.16 19.31
N ASP A 135 3.41 1.09 18.60
CA ASP A 135 4.62 0.87 17.80
C ASP A 135 5.47 2.13 17.73
N GLU A 136 6.63 2.05 17.07
CA GLU A 136 7.56 3.17 16.94
C GLU A 136 7.04 4.38 16.14
N ARG A 137 5.88 4.26 15.48
CA ARG A 137 5.29 5.31 14.62
C ARG A 137 4.18 6.08 15.31
N THR A 138 3.72 5.60 16.45
CA THR A 138 2.45 5.99 17.05
C THR A 138 2.69 6.47 18.47
N ALA A 139 2.31 7.70 18.80
CA ALA A 139 2.37 8.20 20.17
C ALA A 139 1.35 7.48 21.06
N GLY A 140 0.17 7.23 20.51
CA GLY A 140 -0.90 6.54 21.21
C GLY A 140 -2.22 6.50 20.45
N VAL A 141 -3.13 5.76 21.06
CA VAL A 141 -4.55 5.69 20.69
C VAL A 141 -5.31 6.31 21.84
N SER A 142 -6.14 7.31 21.56
CA SER A 142 -6.86 8.07 22.58
C SER A 142 -8.27 8.41 22.14
N CYS A 143 -9.04 8.97 23.07
CA CYS A 143 -10.32 9.59 22.75
C CYS A 143 -10.54 10.85 23.58
N ASP A 144 -11.33 11.76 23.06
CA ASP A 144 -11.68 13.02 23.72
C ASP A 144 -13.15 13.36 23.49
N LEU A 145 -13.77 14.01 24.48
CA LEU A 145 -15.17 14.39 24.46
C LEU A 145 -15.27 15.91 24.28
N TRP A 146 -15.73 16.32 23.10
CA TRP A 146 -15.99 17.71 22.79
C TRP A 146 -17.50 18.01 22.98
N PRO A 147 -17.94 19.28 23.00
CA PRO A 147 -19.32 19.63 23.27
C PRO A 147 -20.34 18.89 22.40
N SER A 148 -20.04 18.63 21.12
CA SER A 148 -20.94 17.98 20.16
C SER A 148 -20.42 16.68 19.54
N VAL A 149 -19.18 16.27 19.82
CA VAL A 149 -18.53 15.13 19.15
C VAL A 149 -17.64 14.36 20.12
N VAL A 150 -17.60 13.04 19.96
CA VAL A 150 -16.57 12.16 20.53
C VAL A 150 -15.52 11.93 19.45
N ILE A 151 -14.28 12.27 19.75
CA ILE A 151 -13.15 12.07 18.84
C ILE A 151 -12.41 10.83 19.33
N PHE A 152 -12.25 9.84 18.46
CA PHE A 152 -11.31 8.75 18.66
C PHE A 152 -10.11 8.99 17.75
N GLU A 153 -8.90 8.86 18.26
CA GLU A 153 -7.71 9.33 17.57
C GLU A 153 -6.56 8.33 17.66
N VAL A 154 -5.87 8.14 16.53
CA VAL A 154 -4.56 7.51 16.45
C VAL A 154 -3.55 8.58 16.05
N THR A 155 -2.62 8.91 16.96
CA THR A 155 -1.66 10.01 16.79
C THR A 155 -0.28 9.47 16.45
N ALA A 156 0.38 10.07 15.45
CA ALA A 156 1.77 9.75 15.11
C ALA A 156 2.73 10.20 16.21
N ASP A 157 3.80 9.44 16.42
CA ASP A 157 4.85 9.80 17.37
C ASP A 157 5.65 11.02 16.84
N PRO A 158 5.76 12.12 17.60
CA PRO A 158 6.52 13.30 17.16
C PRO A 158 7.99 13.01 16.89
N ALA A 159 8.63 12.10 17.63
CA ALA A 159 9.99 11.67 17.34
C ALA A 159 10.05 10.82 16.07
N TYR A 160 9.03 10.04 15.74
CA TYR A 160 8.93 9.38 14.44
C TYR A 160 8.73 10.35 13.27
N LEU A 161 7.96 11.42 13.49
CA LEU A 161 7.78 12.49 12.51
C LEU A 161 9.04 13.36 12.37
N ALA A 162 9.77 13.57 13.48
CA ALA A 162 10.98 14.37 13.56
C ALA A 162 12.26 13.62 13.18
N ARG A 163 12.27 12.27 13.28
CA ARG A 163 13.16 11.45 12.44
C ARG A 163 12.92 11.99 11.07
N THR A 164 13.97 12.50 10.41
CA THR A 164 13.84 13.03 9.06
C THR A 164 12.99 12.01 8.36
N ALA A 165 11.82 12.46 7.94
CA ALA A 165 11.12 11.78 6.91
C ALA A 165 12.21 11.24 5.97
N PRO A 166 12.23 9.97 5.51
CA PRO A 166 12.63 9.88 4.13
C PRO A 166 11.80 10.97 3.48
N SER A 167 12.47 12.03 3.07
CA SER A 167 11.83 13.16 2.43
C SER A 167 10.95 12.54 1.34
N GLN A 168 10.12 13.31 0.63
CA GLN A 168 10.10 12.96 -0.78
C GLN A 168 11.57 13.06 -1.19
N THR A 169 12.27 11.91 -1.16
CA THR A 169 13.69 11.84 -1.42
C THR A 169 13.69 12.47 -2.77
N ASN A 170 14.35 13.62 -2.92
CA ASN A 170 14.53 14.20 -4.23
C ASN A 170 14.95 13.03 -5.06
N LEU A 171 14.04 12.60 -5.93
CA LEU A 171 14.01 11.21 -6.38
C LEU A 171 15.37 10.89 -6.98
N ASN A 172 16.06 11.93 -7.44
CA ASN A 172 17.27 12.04 -8.20
C ASN A 172 18.59 12.10 -7.39
N SER A 173 18.61 11.92 -6.06
CA SER A 173 19.88 11.98 -5.28
C SER A 173 20.10 10.78 -4.34
N GLY A 174 21.35 10.32 -4.24
CA GLY A 174 21.77 9.13 -3.48
C GLY A 174 21.82 7.85 -4.34
N PRO A 175 22.36 6.72 -3.83
CA PRO A 175 22.48 5.49 -4.62
C PRO A 175 21.10 4.92 -4.99
N THR A 176 21.01 4.25 -6.14
CA THR A 176 19.78 3.55 -6.57
C THR A 176 19.29 2.59 -5.48
N LYS A 177 18.03 2.72 -5.09
CA LYS A 177 17.33 1.86 -4.11
C LYS A 177 15.97 1.46 -4.68
N LEU A 178 15.47 0.31 -4.25
CA LEU A 178 14.06 -0.03 -4.43
C LEU A 178 13.22 0.76 -3.42
N ASN A 179 12.00 1.10 -3.81
CA ASN A 179 11.09 1.89 -3.00
C ASN A 179 9.85 1.10 -2.59
N GLN A 180 9.13 0.56 -3.57
CA GLN A 180 7.95 -0.29 -3.35
C GLN A 180 7.93 -1.39 -4.41
N TRP A 181 7.30 -2.51 -4.09
CA TRP A 181 7.05 -3.58 -5.04
C TRP A 181 5.78 -4.33 -4.66
N ASP A 182 5.00 -4.72 -5.68
CA ASP A 182 3.77 -5.49 -5.51
C ASP A 182 3.38 -6.22 -6.81
N PHE A 183 2.66 -7.33 -6.71
CA PHE A 183 2.09 -8.00 -7.87
C PHE A 183 0.80 -7.33 -8.36
N ARG A 184 0.71 -7.16 -9.68
CA ARG A 184 -0.47 -6.65 -10.39
C ARG A 184 -0.80 -7.53 -11.59
N ASN A 185 -2.04 -7.41 -12.06
CA ASN A 185 -2.49 -7.93 -13.34
C ASN A 185 -2.11 -9.40 -13.62
N CYS A 186 -2.33 -10.32 -12.67
CA CYS A 186 -2.10 -11.74 -12.95
C CYS A 186 -3.15 -12.25 -13.94
N LYS A 187 -2.74 -12.46 -15.19
CA LYS A 187 -3.64 -12.88 -16.28
C LYS A 187 -3.58 -14.39 -16.47
N ALA A 188 -4.71 -15.06 -16.30
CA ALA A 188 -4.87 -16.50 -16.53
C ALA A 188 -6.15 -16.77 -17.34
N GLY A 189 -6.03 -17.49 -18.46
CA GLY A 189 -7.19 -17.84 -19.30
C GLY A 189 -8.02 -16.64 -19.78
N GLY A 190 -7.38 -15.48 -19.99
CA GLY A 190 -8.03 -14.24 -20.43
C GLY A 190 -8.60 -13.35 -19.32
N ALA A 191 -8.66 -13.83 -18.08
CA ALA A 191 -9.12 -13.05 -16.92
C ALA A 191 -7.95 -12.51 -16.09
N SER A 192 -8.16 -11.39 -15.39
CA SER A 192 -7.17 -10.74 -14.52
C SER A 192 -7.50 -10.98 -13.04
N PHE A 193 -6.51 -11.32 -12.24
CA PHE A 193 -6.63 -11.67 -10.83
C PHE A 193 -5.60 -10.91 -9.99
N GLY A 194 -5.93 -10.67 -8.71
CA GLY A 194 -4.98 -10.20 -7.69
C GLY A 194 -4.24 -11.34 -6.98
N CYS A 195 -4.37 -12.57 -7.47
CA CYS A 195 -3.76 -13.79 -6.91
C CYS A 195 -3.45 -14.77 -8.04
N LEU A 196 -2.65 -15.80 -7.74
CA LEU A 196 -2.32 -16.87 -8.67
C LEU A 196 -3.39 -17.98 -8.59
N PRO A 197 -4.17 -18.23 -9.64
CA PRO A 197 -5.11 -19.35 -9.64
C PRO A 197 -4.40 -20.70 -9.63
N THR A 198 -4.86 -21.60 -8.78
CA THR A 198 -4.36 -22.97 -8.65
C THR A 198 -4.61 -23.77 -9.93
N GLY A 199 -3.62 -24.55 -10.35
CA GLY A 199 -3.71 -25.42 -11.53
C GLY A 199 -3.69 -24.68 -12.88
N LYS A 200 -3.55 -23.35 -12.89
CA LYS A 200 -3.49 -22.55 -14.12
C LYS A 200 -2.18 -21.78 -14.19
N ALA A 201 -1.62 -21.72 -15.40
CA ALA A 201 -0.53 -20.78 -15.67
C ALA A 201 -1.10 -19.35 -15.75
N ALA A 202 -0.38 -18.41 -15.15
CA ALA A 202 -0.70 -16.99 -15.21
C ALA A 202 0.55 -16.19 -15.59
N ARG A 203 0.33 -15.05 -16.24
CA ARG A 203 1.37 -14.04 -16.47
C ARG A 203 1.10 -12.88 -15.53
N CYS A 204 2.02 -12.59 -14.62
CA CYS A 204 1.85 -11.57 -13.57
C CYS A 204 2.86 -10.44 -13.72
N ASP A 205 2.44 -9.21 -13.42
CA ASP A 205 3.32 -8.04 -13.40
C ASP A 205 3.81 -7.82 -11.97
N LEU A 206 5.08 -8.13 -11.69
CA LEU A 206 5.75 -7.62 -10.49
C LEU A 206 6.19 -6.18 -10.78
N VAL A 207 5.48 -5.21 -10.20
CA VAL A 207 5.76 -3.79 -10.40
C VAL A 207 6.66 -3.32 -9.29
N ILE A 208 7.82 -2.76 -9.63
CA ILE A 208 8.86 -2.32 -8.71
C ILE A 208 9.15 -0.85 -8.98
N THR A 209 9.11 0.00 -7.96
CA THR A 209 9.50 1.40 -8.07
C THR A 209 10.86 1.65 -7.44
N THR A 210 11.62 2.60 -7.98
CA THR A 210 12.97 2.96 -7.51
C THR A 210 13.06 4.39 -6.99
N LYS A 211 14.00 4.62 -6.09
CA LYS A 211 14.41 5.93 -5.56
C LYS A 211 15.93 6.09 -5.60
N GLY A 212 16.42 7.32 -5.46
CA GLY A 212 17.84 7.64 -5.65
C GLY A 212 18.20 7.76 -7.13
N GLU A 213 19.49 7.69 -7.44
CA GLU A 213 20.03 7.81 -8.79
C GLU A 213 19.25 6.92 -9.76
N GLN A 214 18.71 7.55 -10.80
CA GLN A 214 17.97 6.84 -11.82
C GLN A 214 18.98 6.06 -12.67
N SER A 215 18.81 4.75 -12.69
CA SER A 215 19.63 3.86 -13.50
C SER A 215 18.75 2.83 -14.17
N GLN A 216 19.14 2.42 -15.37
CA GLN A 216 18.43 1.40 -16.13
C GLN A 216 18.76 0.01 -15.57
N VAL A 217 17.79 -0.88 -15.50
CA VAL A 217 18.03 -2.30 -15.23
C VAL A 217 18.73 -2.92 -16.44
N VAL A 218 19.92 -3.47 -16.23
CA VAL A 218 20.72 -4.14 -17.27
C VAL A 218 20.69 -5.66 -17.13
N ARG A 219 20.27 -6.18 -15.98
CA ARG A 219 20.04 -7.61 -15.74
C ARG A 219 19.04 -7.82 -14.63
N ALA A 220 18.17 -8.81 -14.77
CA ALA A 220 17.29 -9.29 -13.71
C ALA A 220 17.42 -10.81 -13.58
N GLU A 221 17.34 -11.29 -12.34
CA GLU A 221 17.28 -12.70 -11.96
C GLU A 221 16.04 -12.89 -11.08
N PHE A 222 15.27 -13.93 -11.36
CA PHE A 222 14.07 -14.28 -10.61
C PHE A 222 14.24 -15.68 -10.04
N GLN A 223 14.10 -15.79 -8.73
CA GLN A 223 14.04 -17.06 -8.02
C GLN A 223 12.73 -17.11 -7.25
N TYR A 224 12.22 -18.32 -7.03
CA TYR A 224 10.91 -18.50 -6.42
C TYR A 224 11.01 -19.32 -5.15
N GLU A 225 10.07 -19.09 -4.25
CA GLU A 225 9.90 -19.83 -3.01
C GLU A 225 8.42 -20.16 -2.86
N ILE A 226 8.11 -21.40 -2.50
CA ILE A 226 6.73 -21.87 -2.35
C ILE A 226 6.40 -22.10 -0.88
N GLU A 227 5.22 -21.64 -0.47
CA GLU A 227 4.65 -21.95 0.84
C GLU A 227 3.41 -22.83 0.66
N TYR A 228 3.32 -23.90 1.45
CA TYR A 228 2.19 -24.82 1.39
C TYR A 228 1.92 -25.48 2.74
N VAL A 229 0.69 -25.94 2.93
CA VAL A 229 0.29 -26.77 4.07
C VAL A 229 0.25 -28.24 3.62
N GLN A 230 0.96 -29.11 4.34
CA GLN A 230 0.93 -30.56 4.13
C GLN A 230 0.79 -31.24 5.50
N ASN A 231 -0.20 -32.13 5.64
CA ASN A 231 -0.49 -32.84 6.90
C ASN A 231 -0.66 -31.89 8.11
N GLY A 232 -1.26 -30.71 7.88
CA GLY A 232 -1.46 -29.68 8.92
C GLY A 232 -0.21 -28.84 9.24
N GLN A 233 0.95 -29.12 8.62
CA GLN A 233 2.17 -28.35 8.83
C GLN A 233 2.41 -27.36 7.70
N ALA A 234 2.75 -26.12 8.06
CA ALA A 234 3.21 -25.11 7.11
C ALA A 234 4.67 -25.41 6.71
N VAL A 235 4.91 -25.51 5.41
CA VAL A 235 6.23 -25.76 4.81
C VAL A 235 6.55 -24.63 3.86
N LYS A 236 7.81 -24.18 3.92
CA LYS A 236 8.37 -23.15 3.06
C LYS A 236 9.60 -23.71 2.35
N LYS A 237 9.66 -23.60 1.03
CA LYS A 237 10.71 -24.21 0.22
C LYS A 237 11.17 -23.29 -0.90
N LEU A 238 12.47 -23.01 -0.95
CA LEU A 238 13.10 -22.34 -2.08
C LEU A 238 13.12 -23.28 -3.30
N LEU A 239 12.70 -22.77 -4.45
CA LEU A 239 12.80 -23.48 -5.73
C LEU A 239 14.21 -23.27 -6.31
N PRO A 240 14.83 -24.32 -6.87
CA PRO A 240 16.23 -24.27 -7.30
C PRO A 240 16.41 -23.45 -8.58
N ASP A 241 15.37 -23.40 -9.41
CA ASP A 241 15.44 -22.79 -10.73
C ASP A 241 15.45 -21.26 -10.64
N LYS A 242 16.24 -20.67 -11.54
CA LYS A 242 16.36 -19.23 -11.71
C LYS A 242 16.04 -18.85 -13.14
N GLU A 243 15.27 -17.80 -13.29
CA GLU A 243 14.97 -17.20 -14.58
C GLU A 243 15.73 -15.89 -14.73
N TYR A 244 16.09 -15.53 -15.96
CA TYR A 244 16.94 -14.37 -16.21
C TYR A 244 16.41 -13.49 -17.31
N TRP A 245 16.68 -12.20 -17.19
CA TRP A 245 16.43 -11.21 -18.24
C TRP A 245 17.63 -10.27 -18.36
N TRP A 246 17.96 -9.88 -19.59
CA TRP A 246 18.85 -8.76 -19.90
C TRP A 246 18.54 -8.21 -21.30
N PRO A 247 18.87 -6.94 -21.61
CA PRO A 247 18.65 -6.35 -22.93
C PRO A 247 19.32 -7.16 -24.04
N GLY A 248 18.62 -7.37 -25.16
CA GLY A 248 19.14 -8.12 -26.31
C GLY A 248 19.16 -9.64 -26.15
N ARG A 249 18.81 -10.20 -24.99
CA ARG A 249 18.59 -11.65 -24.83
C ARG A 249 17.41 -12.07 -25.70
N GLN A 250 17.59 -13.10 -26.53
CA GLN A 250 16.46 -13.76 -27.18
C GLN A 250 15.59 -14.44 -26.11
N GLN A 251 14.34 -14.03 -26.01
CA GLN A 251 13.40 -14.51 -24.99
C GLN A 251 12.39 -15.47 -25.61
N GLY A 252 12.26 -16.64 -25.00
CA GLY A 252 11.17 -17.58 -25.23
C GLY A 252 9.84 -17.08 -24.67
N ALA A 253 8.77 -17.83 -24.95
CA ALA A 253 7.41 -17.44 -24.57
C ALA A 253 7.21 -17.34 -23.05
N LEU A 254 7.90 -18.17 -22.27
CA LEU A 254 7.78 -18.22 -20.81
C LEU A 254 8.85 -17.39 -20.09
N ASP A 255 9.88 -16.93 -20.79
CA ASP A 255 10.94 -16.13 -20.18
C ASP A 255 10.36 -14.85 -19.55
N PRO A 256 10.95 -14.37 -18.44
CA PRO A 256 10.56 -13.13 -17.82
C PRO A 256 10.84 -11.96 -18.77
N ARG A 257 9.94 -10.98 -18.78
CA ARG A 257 10.10 -9.72 -19.53
C ARG A 257 10.22 -8.60 -18.54
N VAL A 258 11.30 -7.83 -18.62
CA VAL A 258 11.44 -6.60 -17.84
C VAL A 258 11.33 -5.40 -18.78
N SER A 259 10.48 -4.46 -18.41
CA SER A 259 10.44 -3.12 -18.98
C SER A 259 10.65 -2.09 -17.88
N GLN A 260 11.18 -0.93 -18.25
CA GLN A 260 11.36 0.17 -17.31
C GLN A 260 10.88 1.47 -17.96
N GLN A 261 10.01 2.18 -17.26
CA GLN A 261 9.55 3.52 -17.63
C GLN A 261 9.86 4.48 -16.48
N GLY A 262 10.88 5.30 -16.68
CA GLY A 262 11.41 6.17 -15.63
C GLY A 262 11.89 5.34 -14.43
N ARG A 263 11.13 5.43 -13.33
CA ARG A 263 11.42 4.77 -12.05
C ARG A 263 10.62 3.51 -11.79
N THR A 264 9.68 3.21 -12.67
CA THR A 264 8.84 2.03 -12.57
C THR A 264 9.43 0.95 -13.45
N ILE A 265 9.71 -0.20 -12.84
CA ILE A 265 10.19 -1.41 -13.47
C ILE A 265 9.05 -2.40 -13.41
N THR A 266 8.65 -2.94 -14.55
CA THR A 266 7.63 -3.99 -14.61
C THR A 266 8.31 -5.28 -15.04
N ALA A 267 8.36 -6.24 -14.12
CA ALA A 267 8.80 -7.60 -14.38
C ALA A 267 7.58 -8.49 -14.62
N ASN A 268 7.32 -8.78 -15.89
CA ASN A 268 6.23 -9.64 -16.34
C ASN A 268 6.72 -11.10 -16.36
N VAL A 269 6.31 -11.87 -15.36
CA VAL A 269 6.77 -13.25 -15.08
C VAL A 269 5.67 -14.28 -15.37
N SER A 270 6.05 -15.45 -15.86
CA SER A 270 5.14 -16.59 -16.04
C SER A 270 5.17 -17.47 -14.80
N LEU A 271 4.04 -17.59 -14.11
CA LEU A 271 3.93 -18.38 -12.88
C LEU A 271 2.89 -19.47 -13.06
N ALA A 272 3.17 -20.65 -12.51
CA ALA A 272 2.21 -21.75 -12.49
C ALA A 272 2.40 -22.57 -11.22
N VAL A 273 1.31 -22.85 -10.53
CA VAL A 273 1.28 -23.78 -9.40
C VAL A 273 0.39 -24.94 -9.80
N ARG A 274 0.94 -26.15 -9.77
CA ARG A 274 0.17 -27.37 -10.02
C ARG A 274 -0.66 -27.70 -8.79
N ASP A 275 -1.86 -28.18 -9.02
CA ASP A 275 -2.63 -28.83 -7.95
C ASP A 275 -1.95 -30.16 -7.60
N GLN A 276 -1.71 -30.40 -6.31
CA GLN A 276 -1.06 -31.59 -5.80
C GLN A 276 -1.85 -32.15 -4.62
N PRO A 277 -2.37 -33.40 -4.72
CA PRO A 277 -3.10 -34.02 -3.63
C PRO A 277 -2.31 -34.02 -2.31
N GLY A 278 -2.98 -33.64 -1.22
CA GLY A 278 -2.40 -33.57 0.12
C GLY A 278 -1.49 -32.36 0.36
N ARG A 279 -1.34 -31.44 -0.61
CA ARG A 279 -0.63 -30.17 -0.44
C ARG A 279 -1.52 -29.01 -0.85
N ARG A 280 -1.80 -28.11 0.08
CA ARG A 280 -2.46 -26.84 -0.23
C ARG A 280 -1.41 -25.75 -0.32
N VAL A 281 -1.07 -25.32 -1.53
CA VAL A 281 -0.18 -24.18 -1.74
C VAL A 281 -0.89 -22.90 -1.30
N THR A 282 -0.22 -22.10 -0.47
CA THR A 282 -0.75 -20.84 0.08
C THR A 282 -0.15 -19.63 -0.61
N SER A 283 1.12 -19.70 -1.00
CA SER A 283 1.77 -18.65 -1.78
C SER A 283 2.91 -19.17 -2.66
N LEU A 284 3.18 -18.41 -3.72
CA LEU A 284 4.40 -18.47 -4.51
C LEU A 284 5.08 -17.11 -4.41
N ASN A 285 6.21 -17.05 -3.74
CA ASN A 285 6.93 -15.83 -3.43
C ASN A 285 8.05 -15.63 -4.45
N THR A 286 8.20 -14.42 -4.98
CA THR A 286 9.22 -14.09 -5.98
C THR A 286 10.34 -13.27 -5.34
N ILE A 287 11.57 -13.73 -5.53
CA ILE A 287 12.82 -13.05 -5.20
C ILE A 287 13.39 -12.49 -6.50
N ALA A 288 13.23 -11.18 -6.73
CA ALA A 288 13.72 -10.51 -7.94
C ALA A 288 15.01 -9.74 -7.63
N ARG A 289 16.13 -10.21 -8.18
CA ARG A 289 17.44 -9.55 -8.08
C ARG A 289 17.70 -8.72 -9.34
N LEU A 290 17.72 -7.40 -9.19
CA LEU A 290 17.93 -6.42 -10.25
C LEU A 290 19.36 -5.86 -10.19
N THR A 291 20.03 -5.86 -11.34
CA THR A 291 21.33 -5.20 -11.55
C THR A 291 21.12 -3.98 -12.44
N PHE A 292 21.59 -2.84 -11.97
CA PHE A 292 21.45 -1.54 -12.61
C PHE A 292 22.74 -1.16 -13.36
N ALA A 293 22.61 -0.28 -14.36
CA ALA A 293 23.74 0.16 -15.19
C ALA A 293 24.85 0.87 -14.39
N ASN A 294 24.51 1.50 -13.27
CA ASN A 294 25.48 2.09 -12.34
C ASN A 294 26.14 1.05 -11.41
N GLY A 295 25.97 -0.24 -11.66
CA GLY A 295 26.53 -1.33 -10.87
C GLY A 295 25.76 -1.66 -9.59
N ALA A 296 24.70 -0.91 -9.26
CA ALA A 296 23.88 -1.22 -8.10
C ALA A 296 23.18 -2.57 -8.29
N VAL A 297 23.18 -3.39 -7.24
CA VAL A 297 22.39 -4.63 -7.17
C VAL A 297 21.37 -4.49 -6.05
N LYS A 298 20.11 -4.81 -6.33
CA LYS A 298 19.00 -4.76 -5.38
C LYS A 298 18.11 -5.99 -5.50
N THR A 299 17.46 -6.36 -4.40
CA THR A 299 16.57 -7.52 -4.34
C THR A 299 15.21 -7.07 -3.83
N ALA A 300 14.15 -7.45 -4.53
CA ALA A 300 12.77 -7.38 -4.07
C ALA A 300 12.29 -8.79 -3.68
N TYR A 301 11.49 -8.87 -2.62
CA TYR A 301 10.81 -10.10 -2.20
C TYR A 301 9.32 -9.83 -2.13
N GLU A 302 8.54 -10.53 -2.96
CA GLU A 302 7.10 -10.31 -3.05
C GLU A 302 6.33 -11.64 -3.00
N PRO A 303 5.51 -11.88 -1.96
CA PRO A 303 4.58 -12.99 -1.91
C PRO A 303 3.41 -12.83 -2.90
N LEU A 304 3.06 -13.88 -3.63
CA LEU A 304 1.80 -13.97 -4.37
C LEU A 304 0.92 -15.07 -3.79
N LEU A 305 -0.27 -14.71 -3.31
CA LEU A 305 -1.22 -15.68 -2.78
C LEU A 305 -1.71 -16.62 -3.89
N VAL A 306 -1.88 -17.90 -3.55
CA VAL A 306 -2.44 -18.93 -4.43
C VAL A 306 -3.88 -19.23 -4.00
N ARG A 307 -4.83 -19.22 -4.96
CA ARG A 307 -6.27 -19.43 -4.70
C ARG A 307 -6.95 -20.33 -5.73
#